data_AF-A0A7K1VUB7-F1
#
_entry.id   AF-A0A7K1VUB7-F1
#
_cell.length_a   1.000
_cell.length_b   1.000
_cell.length_c   1.000
_cell.angle_alpha   90.00
_cell.angle_beta   90.00
_cell.angle_gamma   90.00
#
_symmetry.space_group_name_H-M   'P 1'
#
loop_
_entity.id
_entity.type
_entity.pdbx_description
1 polymer ?
#
loop_
_entity_poly.entity_id
_entity_poly.type
_entity_poly.pdbx_seq_one_letter_code
_entity_poly.pdbx_strand_id
1 'polypeptide(L)'
;MKHAGHALKVHPAACDVPGRATAHVDDLLVQIAHGSSEALGQLYDLLAPLLLELLRSRLPEGADARSALVGGFSEVWRQAPSYEPGPHGLDWVIDQVTDGR
;
A
#
# COMPACT_ATOMS: atom_id res chain seq x y z
N MET A 1 14.06 -5.60 -46.93
CA MET A 1 13.10 -6.58 -46.39
C MET A 1 12.27 -5.87 -45.33
N LYS A 2 10.95 -5.95 -45.45
CA LYS A 2 9.96 -5.28 -44.59
C LYS A 2 9.87 -6.04 -43.26
N HIS A 3 9.78 -5.36 -42.13
CA HIS A 3 8.75 -5.67 -41.13
C HIS A 3 8.32 -4.37 -40.44
N ALA A 4 7.02 -4.11 -40.57
CA ALA A 4 6.28 -3.08 -39.89
C ALA A 4 5.59 -3.67 -38.66
N GLY A 5 5.12 -2.80 -37.76
CA GLY A 5 4.17 -3.12 -36.70
C GLY A 5 4.84 -3.42 -35.36
N HIS A 6 4.32 -3.00 -34.21
CA HIS A 6 3.03 -2.38 -33.91
C HIS A 6 3.14 -1.81 -32.49
N ALA A 7 2.62 -0.59 -32.28
CA ALA A 7 2.47 0.01 -30.97
C ALA A 7 1.41 -0.75 -30.16
N LEU A 8 1.69 -1.09 -28.91
CA LEU A 8 0.65 -1.31 -27.90
C LEU A 8 1.11 -0.71 -26.58
N LYS A 9 0.58 0.48 -26.27
CA LYS A 9 0.47 0.99 -24.91
C LYS A 9 -0.37 -0.01 -24.12
N VAL A 10 0.25 -0.73 -23.19
CA VAL A 10 -0.51 -1.51 -22.21
C VAL A 10 -0.71 -0.59 -21.01
N HIS A 11 -1.77 0.21 -21.06
CA HIS A 11 -2.45 0.62 -19.84
C HIS A 11 -3.61 -0.34 -19.66
N PRO A 12 -3.49 -1.35 -18.78
CA PRO A 12 -4.67 -2.02 -18.32
C PRO A 12 -5.17 -1.20 -17.13
N ALA A 13 -6.24 -0.43 -17.35
CA ALA A 13 -7.29 -0.39 -16.33
C ALA A 13 -7.79 -1.84 -16.19
N ALA A 14 -6.99 -2.67 -15.52
CA ALA A 14 -7.40 -4.00 -15.13
C ALA A 14 -8.48 -3.77 -14.09
N CYS A 15 -9.67 -4.30 -14.32
CA CYS A 15 -10.64 -4.49 -13.26
C CYS A 15 -9.90 -5.23 -12.14
N ASP A 16 -9.59 -4.51 -11.07
CA ASP A 16 -8.85 -5.03 -9.95
C ASP A 16 -9.76 -6.02 -9.24
N VAL A 17 -9.52 -7.32 -9.47
CA VAL A 17 -10.17 -8.35 -8.67
C VAL A 17 -9.60 -8.17 -7.27
N PRO A 18 -10.42 -8.04 -6.21
CA PRO A 18 -9.93 -7.76 -4.86
C PRO A 18 -8.77 -8.67 -4.42
N GLY A 19 -8.78 -9.94 -4.84
CA GLY A 19 -7.70 -10.89 -4.56
C GLY A 19 -6.35 -10.62 -5.24
N ARG A 20 -6.31 -9.83 -6.32
CA ARG A 20 -5.08 -9.40 -6.99
C ARG A 20 -4.50 -8.16 -6.30
N ALA A 21 -5.33 -7.21 -5.88
CA ALA A 21 -4.90 -6.10 -5.03
C ALA A 21 -4.35 -6.59 -3.69
N THR A 22 -5.00 -7.56 -3.03
CA THR A 22 -4.47 -8.12 -1.77
C THR A 22 -3.13 -8.82 -1.98
N ALA A 23 -3.04 -9.71 -2.97
CA ALA A 23 -1.78 -10.38 -3.31
C ALA A 23 -0.65 -9.38 -3.65
N HIS A 24 -1.00 -8.26 -4.32
CA HIS A 24 -0.04 -7.20 -4.60
C HIS A 24 0.45 -6.48 -3.33
N VAL A 25 -0.43 -6.23 -2.36
CA VAL A 25 -0.05 -5.66 -1.06
C VAL A 25 0.87 -6.61 -0.29
N ASP A 26 0.56 -7.91 -0.28
CA ASP A 26 1.38 -8.93 0.39
C ASP A 26 2.81 -8.98 -0.21
N ASP A 27 2.91 -8.96 -1.53
CA ASP A 27 4.20 -8.93 -2.25
C ASP A 27 5.02 -7.67 -1.93
N LEU A 28 4.36 -6.52 -1.78
CA LEU A 28 5.02 -5.27 -1.39
C LEU A 28 5.51 -5.34 0.06
N LEU A 29 4.71 -5.88 0.99
CA LEU A 29 5.10 -6.03 2.39
C LEU A 29 6.32 -6.94 2.57
N VAL A 30 6.40 -8.05 1.83
CA VAL A 30 7.58 -8.92 1.82
C VAL A 30 8.83 -8.18 1.33
N GLN A 31 8.70 -7.36 0.28
CA GLN A 31 9.82 -6.56 -0.21
C GLN A 31 10.25 -5.49 0.80
N ILE A 32 9.30 -4.87 1.50
CA ILE A 32 9.57 -3.89 2.56
C ILE A 32 10.29 -4.57 3.74
N ALA A 33 9.88 -5.78 4.12
CA ALA A 33 10.54 -6.57 5.16
C ALA A 33 12.02 -6.84 4.84
N HIS A 34 12.37 -6.91 3.55
CA HIS A 34 13.74 -7.05 3.06
C HIS A 34 14.46 -5.71 2.82
N GLY A 35 13.85 -4.57 3.20
CA GLY A 35 14.44 -3.24 3.13
C GLY A 35 14.22 -2.49 1.81
N SER A 36 13.22 -2.88 0.99
CA SER A 36 12.89 -2.15 -0.23
C SER A 36 12.09 -0.88 0.07
N SER A 37 12.75 0.28 0.03
CA SER A 37 12.08 1.58 0.15
C SER A 37 11.21 1.91 -1.08
N GLU A 38 11.53 1.37 -2.25
CA GLU A 38 10.70 1.50 -3.46
C GLU A 38 9.35 0.80 -3.28
N ALA A 39 9.34 -0.40 -2.67
CA ALA A 39 8.11 -1.12 -2.37
C ALA A 39 7.25 -0.35 -1.35
N LEU A 40 7.87 0.33 -0.37
CA LEU A 40 7.15 1.20 0.56
C LEU A 40 6.49 2.38 -0.18
N GLY A 41 7.20 2.99 -1.14
CA GLY A 41 6.64 4.05 -1.98
C GLY A 41 5.44 3.58 -2.80
N GLN A 42 5.53 2.40 -3.42
CA GLN A 42 4.43 1.81 -4.16
C GLN A 42 3.22 1.50 -3.26
N LEU A 43 3.46 0.97 -2.05
CA LEU A 43 2.41 0.73 -1.07
C LEU A 43 1.75 2.03 -0.61
N TYR A 44 2.53 3.09 -0.43
CA TYR A 44 2.03 4.42 -0.12
C TYR A 44 1.11 4.96 -1.21
N ASP A 45 1.56 4.95 -2.47
CA ASP A 45 0.78 5.45 -3.59
C ASP A 45 -0.53 4.65 -3.77
N LEU A 46 -0.50 3.34 -3.50
CA LEU A 46 -1.67 2.47 -3.58
C LEU A 46 -2.70 2.75 -2.46
N LEU A 47 -2.26 2.87 -1.22
CA LEU A 47 -3.15 2.85 -0.04
C LEU A 47 -3.42 4.24 0.55
N ALA A 48 -2.61 5.26 0.24
CA ALA A 48 -2.76 6.59 0.81
C ALA A 48 -4.17 7.20 0.60
N PRO A 49 -4.83 7.10 -0.58
CA PRO A 49 -6.17 7.65 -0.76
C PRO A 49 -7.20 7.02 0.19
N LEU A 50 -7.17 5.69 0.34
CA LEU A 50 -8.07 4.95 1.22
C LEU A 50 -7.80 5.26 2.70
N LEU A 51 -6.53 5.20 3.11
CA LEU A 51 -6.13 5.40 4.49
C LEU A 51 -6.34 6.84 4.95
N LEU A 52 -6.20 7.84 4.06
CA LEU A 52 -6.50 9.23 4.39
C LEU A 52 -7.99 9.43 4.69
N GLU A 53 -8.88 8.86 3.88
CA GLU A 53 -10.33 8.93 4.14
C GLU A 53 -10.69 8.21 5.45
N LEU A 54 -10.08 7.04 5.69
CA LEU A 54 -10.27 6.31 6.94
C LEU A 54 -9.81 7.12 8.16
N LEU A 55 -8.61 7.69 8.12
CA LEU A 55 -8.06 8.50 9.20
C LEU A 55 -8.90 9.75 9.44
N ARG A 56 -9.34 10.45 8.38
CA ARG A 56 -10.25 11.60 8.49
C ARG A 56 -11.55 11.25 9.20
N SER A 57 -12.07 10.05 9.00
CA SER A 57 -13.31 9.60 9.66
C SER A 57 -13.13 9.18 11.12
N ARG A 58 -11.90 8.81 11.53
CA ARG A 58 -11.60 8.26 12.87
C ARG A 58 -10.94 9.26 13.81
N LEU A 59 -10.15 10.18 13.27
CA LEU A 59 -9.41 11.14 14.07
C LEU A 59 -10.33 12.25 14.61
N PRO A 60 -10.02 12.80 15.80
CA PRO A 60 -10.80 13.89 16.37
C PRO A 60 -10.66 15.18 15.56
N GLU A 61 -11.61 16.10 15.75
CA GLU A 61 -11.54 17.44 15.13
C GLU A 61 -10.21 18.14 15.47
N GLY A 62 -9.53 18.65 14.45
CA GLY A 62 -8.24 19.34 14.57
C GLY A 62 -7.01 18.44 14.47
N ALA A 63 -7.16 17.12 14.39
CA ALA A 63 -6.04 16.22 14.11
C ALA A 63 -5.60 16.25 12.63
N ASP A 64 -4.29 16.16 12.39
CA ASP A 64 -3.75 16.12 11.03
C ASP A 64 -3.65 14.68 10.52
N ALA A 65 -4.66 14.28 9.73
CA ALA A 65 -4.71 12.97 9.08
C ALA A 65 -3.51 12.68 8.17
N ARG A 66 -2.88 13.72 7.59
CA ARG A 66 -1.70 13.53 6.73
C ARG A 66 -0.47 13.19 7.56
N SER A 67 -0.26 13.90 8.66
CA SER A 67 0.82 13.58 9.60
C SER A 67 0.63 12.19 10.22
N ALA A 68 -0.60 11.83 10.58
CA ALA A 68 -0.92 10.48 11.07
C ALA A 68 -0.62 9.40 10.02
N LEU A 69 -0.96 9.63 8.75
CA LEU A 69 -0.65 8.71 7.66
C LEU A 69 0.86 8.48 7.53
N VAL A 70 1.67 9.55 7.53
CA VAL A 70 3.13 9.45 7.43
C VAL A 70 3.72 8.69 8.63
N GLY A 71 3.20 8.93 9.83
CA GLY A 71 3.55 8.15 11.03
C GLY A 71 3.21 6.67 10.87
N GLY A 72 2.02 6.35 10.39
CA GLY A 72 1.57 4.98 10.15
C GLY A 72 2.44 4.23 9.12
N PHE A 73 2.83 4.87 8.02
CA PHE A 73 3.77 4.25 7.06
C PHE A 73 5.18 4.06 7.62
N SER A 74 5.61 4.92 8.55
CA SER A 74 6.88 4.74 9.26
C SER A 74 6.81 3.53 10.20
N GLU A 75 5.65 3.30 10.82
CA GLU A 75 5.40 2.12 11.64
C GLU A 75 5.34 0.84 10.80
N VAL A 76 4.66 0.87 9.65
CA VAL A 76 4.68 -0.22 8.66
C VAL A 76 6.11 -0.59 8.27
N TRP A 77 6.97 0.39 7.96
CA TRP A 77 8.38 0.12 7.68
C TRP A 77 9.10 -0.57 8.85
N ARG A 78 8.85 -0.12 10.08
CA ARG A 78 9.47 -0.67 11.29
C ARG A 78 8.98 -2.09 11.62
N GLN A 79 7.71 -2.38 11.34
CA GLN A 79 7.07 -3.66 11.64
C GLN A 79 7.06 -4.64 10.46
N ALA A 80 7.36 -4.22 9.24
CA ALA A 80 7.36 -5.12 8.09
C ALA A 80 8.20 -6.40 8.29
N PRO A 81 9.36 -6.40 8.99
CA PRO A 81 10.09 -7.64 9.26
C PRO A 81 9.34 -8.68 10.12
N SER A 82 8.27 -8.29 10.83
CA SER A 82 7.42 -9.19 11.61
C SER A 82 6.13 -9.60 10.87
N TYR A 83 5.93 -9.11 9.65
CA TYR A 83 4.79 -9.48 8.83
C TYR A 83 4.94 -10.92 8.30
N GLU A 84 3.93 -11.74 8.58
CA GLU A 84 3.82 -13.10 8.07
C GLU A 84 2.96 -13.09 6.78
N PRO A 85 3.50 -13.51 5.63
CA PRO A 85 2.77 -13.46 4.36
C PRO A 85 1.48 -14.28 4.37
N GLY A 86 0.38 -13.67 3.94
CA GLY A 86 -0.94 -14.30 3.86
C GLY A 86 -1.97 -13.36 3.25
N PRO A 87 -3.23 -13.75 3.04
CA PRO A 87 -4.21 -12.96 2.28
C PRO A 87 -4.70 -11.67 2.97
N HIS A 88 -4.06 -11.27 4.06
CA HIS A 88 -4.50 -10.23 4.99
C HIS A 88 -3.54 -9.04 5.07
N GLY A 89 -2.65 -8.84 4.08
CA GLY A 89 -1.71 -7.71 4.11
C GLY A 89 -2.38 -6.34 4.19
N LEU A 90 -3.53 -6.16 3.54
CA LEU A 90 -4.30 -4.92 3.65
C LEU A 90 -4.82 -4.69 5.08
N ASP A 91 -5.40 -5.72 5.71
CA ASP A 91 -5.90 -5.64 7.08
C ASP A 91 -4.76 -5.32 8.05
N TRP A 92 -3.61 -5.98 7.88
CA TRP A 92 -2.42 -5.74 8.68
C TRP A 92 -1.93 -4.28 8.55
N VAL A 93 -1.90 -3.71 7.34
CA VAL A 93 -1.51 -2.30 7.14
C VAL A 93 -2.50 -1.35 7.80
N ILE A 94 -3.81 -1.62 7.69
CA ILE A 94 -4.84 -0.81 8.36
C ILE A 94 -4.64 -0.87 9.88
N ASP A 95 -4.36 -2.04 10.43
CA ASP A 95 -4.07 -2.20 11.85
C ASP A 95 -2.82 -1.40 12.23
N GLN A 96 -1.71 -1.49 11.50
CA GLN A 96 -0.50 -0.70 11.81
C GLN A 96 -0.73 0.81 11.75
N VAL A 97 -1.52 1.29 10.78
CA VAL A 97 -1.75 2.73 10.57
C VAL A 97 -2.78 3.29 11.55
N THR A 98 -3.69 2.45 12.05
CA THR A 98 -4.77 2.89 12.94
C THR A 98 -4.56 2.54 14.41
N ASP A 99 -3.68 1.58 14.73
CA ASP A 99 -3.19 1.28 16.08
C ASP A 99 -2.13 2.31 16.47
N GLY A 100 -2.50 3.59 16.42
CA GLY A 100 -1.70 4.71 16.90
C GLY A 100 -1.58 4.64 18.41
N ARG A 101 -0.58 3.92 18.89
CA ARG A 101 -0.15 3.92 20.28
C ARG A 101 0.84 5.04 20.55
#